data_AF-A0A0F9UFP0-F1
#
_entry.id   AF-A0A0F9UFP0-F1
#
_cell.length_a   1.000
_cell.length_b   1.000
_cell.length_c   1.000
_cell.angle_alpha   90.00
_cell.angle_beta   90.00
_cell.angle_gamma   90.00
#
_symmetry.space_group_name_H-M   'P 1'
#
loop_
_entity.id
_entity.type
_entity.pdbx_description
1 polymer ?
#
loop_
_entity_poly.entity_id
_entity_poly.type
_entity_poly.pdbx_seq_one_letter_code
_entity_poly.pdbx_strand_id
1 'polypeptide(L)'
;MKAISLWQPWASAMALGWKRNETRHWRTSYRGPLLIHAAKKIIGWPSLDIQELFYDIAFQPSDLPRGAILCKVDLIGCEKIFMHNRPKGAERILGDYTPGGFMWITENMISFGPIPYRGSQGFFDVPESAININIAPENPKLLIEKKTRQLKLWN
;
A
#
# COMPACT_ATOMS: atom_id res chain seq x y z
N MET A 1 -17.13 -0.98 4.24
CA MET A 1 -16.09 -1.04 3.17
C MET A 1 -15.19 -2.25 3.36
N LYS A 2 -14.66 -2.84 2.28
CA LYS A 2 -13.68 -3.92 2.37
C LYS A 2 -12.29 -3.40 2.70
N ALA A 3 -11.51 -4.21 3.37
CA ALA A 3 -10.13 -3.92 3.73
C ALA A 3 -9.23 -5.14 3.56
N ILE A 4 -7.93 -4.90 3.40
CA ILE A 4 -6.87 -5.91 3.48
C ILE A 4 -5.72 -5.43 4.36
N SER A 5 -5.07 -6.37 5.03
CA SER A 5 -3.84 -6.10 5.78
C SER A 5 -2.61 -6.33 4.91
N LEU A 6 -1.69 -5.37 4.89
CA LEU A 6 -0.35 -5.48 4.29
C LEU A 6 0.69 -5.36 5.40
N TRP A 7 1.80 -6.06 5.26
CA TRP A 7 2.96 -5.82 6.12
C TRP A 7 3.60 -4.48 5.76
N GLN A 8 4.30 -3.88 6.73
CA GLN A 8 5.18 -2.77 6.41
C GLN A 8 6.43 -3.29 5.69
N PRO A 9 6.97 -2.56 4.70
CA PRO A 9 6.64 -1.17 4.35
C PRO A 9 5.56 -0.99 3.24
N TRP A 10 5.01 -2.08 2.72
CA TRP A 10 4.07 -2.02 1.58
C TRP A 10 2.78 -1.27 1.88
N ALA A 11 2.27 -1.34 3.11
CA ALA A 11 1.09 -0.57 3.52
C ALA A 11 1.34 0.94 3.41
N SER A 12 2.49 1.42 3.91
CA SER A 12 2.91 2.81 3.74
C SER A 12 3.18 3.17 2.29
N ALA A 13 3.78 2.27 1.49
CA ALA A 13 4.01 2.50 0.07
C ALA A 13 2.71 2.75 -0.72
N MET A 14 1.63 2.03 -0.40
CA MET A 14 0.29 2.30 -0.95
C MET A 14 -0.23 3.67 -0.49
N ALA A 15 -0.13 4.00 0.80
CA ALA A 15 -0.61 5.27 1.35
C ALA A 15 0.19 6.50 0.85
N LEU A 16 1.46 6.29 0.48
CA LEU A 16 2.33 7.26 -0.17
C LEU A 16 2.02 7.41 -1.67
N GLY A 17 1.33 6.45 -2.28
CA GLY A 17 1.09 6.39 -3.72
C GLY A 17 2.31 5.94 -4.52
N TRP A 18 3.29 5.31 -3.88
CA TRP A 18 4.48 4.75 -4.54
C TRP A 18 4.21 3.35 -5.10
N LYS A 19 3.21 2.66 -4.54
CA LYS A 19 2.75 1.34 -4.95
C LYS A 19 1.30 1.44 -5.42
N ARG A 20 1.00 0.86 -6.58
CA ARG A 20 -0.35 0.80 -7.17
C ARG A 20 -0.88 -0.63 -7.28
N ASN A 21 0.00 -1.62 -7.36
CA ASN A 21 -0.39 -3.01 -7.57
C ASN A 21 -0.13 -3.84 -6.32
N GLU A 22 -1.17 -4.32 -5.62
CA GLU A 22 -0.95 -5.25 -4.51
C GLU A 22 -0.74 -6.69 -5.01
N THR A 23 0.30 -7.38 -4.54
CA THR A 23 0.63 -8.73 -5.01
C THR A 23 0.15 -9.79 -4.03
N ARG A 24 -0.59 -10.80 -4.51
CA ARG A 24 -1.17 -11.88 -3.71
C ARG A 24 -1.00 -13.23 -4.40
N HIS A 25 -0.98 -14.30 -3.61
CA HIS A 25 -1.01 -15.68 -4.13
C HIS A 25 -2.40 -16.11 -4.63
N TRP A 26 -3.44 -15.30 -4.41
CA TRP A 26 -4.83 -15.62 -4.72
C TRP A 26 -5.52 -14.51 -5.52
N ARG A 27 -6.49 -14.92 -6.35
CA ARG A 27 -7.27 -14.03 -7.23
C ARG A 27 -8.51 -13.49 -6.52
N THR A 28 -8.96 -12.30 -6.94
CA THR A 28 -10.25 -11.75 -6.48
C THR A 28 -11.09 -11.21 -7.63
N SER A 29 -12.40 -11.44 -7.56
CA SER A 29 -13.40 -10.80 -8.43
C SER A 29 -13.90 -9.47 -7.86
N TYR A 30 -13.58 -9.13 -6.61
CA TYR A 30 -14.02 -7.88 -5.99
C TYR A 30 -13.49 -6.68 -6.77
N ARG A 31 -14.35 -5.68 -6.99
CA ARG A 31 -14.01 -4.38 -7.57
C ARG A 31 -14.72 -3.29 -6.79
N GLY A 32 -14.03 -2.16 -6.61
CA GLY A 32 -14.52 -1.02 -5.83
C GLY A 32 -13.63 -0.69 -4.62
N PRO A 33 -14.16 0.09 -3.67
CA PRO A 33 -13.37 0.69 -2.60
C PRO A 33 -12.71 -0.33 -1.66
N LEU A 34 -11.41 -0.17 -1.48
CA LEU A 34 -10.58 -1.04 -0.65
C LEU A 34 -9.71 -0.22 0.31
N LEU A 35 -9.83 -0.51 1.59
CA LEU A 35 -9.00 0.07 2.63
C LEU A 35 -7.70 -0.71 2.80
N ILE A 36 -6.60 0.03 2.94
CA ILE A 36 -5.27 -0.54 3.19
C ILE A 36 -4.94 -0.42 4.67
N HIS A 37 -4.84 -1.56 5.34
CA HIS A 37 -4.46 -1.67 6.74
C HIS A 37 -3.00 -2.11 6.87
N ALA A 38 -2.24 -1.46 7.75
CA ALA A 38 -0.89 -1.86 8.14
C ALA A 38 -0.95 -2.91 9.25
N ALA A 39 -0.46 -4.12 8.98
CA ALA A 39 -0.43 -5.20 9.93
C ALA A 39 0.47 -4.89 11.15
N LYS A 40 0.21 -5.55 12.28
CA LYS A 40 1.02 -5.37 13.50
C LYS A 40 2.39 -6.06 13.47
N LYS A 41 2.52 -7.13 12.68
CA LYS A 41 3.75 -7.93 12.58
C LYS A 41 4.90 -7.04 12.13
N ILE A 42 5.98 -7.04 12.89
CA ILE A 42 7.21 -6.36 12.53
C ILE A 42 8.05 -7.32 11.70
N ILE A 43 8.52 -6.83 10.55
CA ILE A 43 9.52 -7.49 9.71
C ILE A 43 10.67 -6.51 9.48
N GLY A 44 11.86 -7.02 9.16
CA GLY A 44 12.97 -6.18 8.70
C GLY A 44 12.71 -5.58 7.32
N TRP A 45 13.63 -4.72 6.87
CA TRP A 45 13.58 -4.21 5.49
C TRP A 45 13.62 -5.38 4.51
N PRO A 46 12.69 -5.47 3.53
CA PRO A 46 12.66 -6.61 2.62
C PRO A 46 13.83 -6.63 1.62
N SER A 47 14.41 -5.45 1.32
CA SER A 47 15.62 -5.29 0.52
C SER A 47 16.29 -3.94 0.83
N LEU A 48 17.55 -3.77 0.39
CA LEU A 48 18.27 -2.49 0.44
C LEU A 48 17.56 -1.42 -0.40
N ASP A 49 17.10 -1.75 -1.61
CA ASP A 49 16.37 -0.81 -2.47
C ASP A 49 15.13 -0.22 -1.78
N ILE A 50 14.40 -1.06 -1.03
CA ILE A 50 13.24 -0.61 -0.27
C ILE A 50 13.69 0.24 0.94
N GLN A 51 14.76 -0.14 1.62
CA GLN A 51 15.31 0.67 2.71
C GLN A 51 15.71 2.07 2.21
N GLU A 52 16.42 2.16 1.09
CA GLU A 52 16.82 3.43 0.47
C GLU A 52 15.60 4.26 0.06
N LEU A 53 14.57 3.61 -0.49
CA LEU A 53 13.32 4.27 -0.83
C LEU A 53 12.63 4.91 0.38
N PHE A 54 12.80 4.34 1.58
CA PHE A 54 12.20 4.85 2.83
C PHE A 54 13.16 5.63 3.72
N TYR A 55 14.41 5.84 3.33
CA TYR A 55 15.48 6.40 4.17
C TYR A 55 15.11 7.73 4.87
N ASP A 56 14.46 8.65 4.14
CA ASP A 56 14.05 9.96 4.68
C ASP A 56 12.77 9.89 5.54
N ILE A 57 12.05 8.76 5.50
CA ILE A 57 10.75 8.56 6.16
C ILE A 57 10.89 7.75 7.46
N ALA A 58 11.73 6.71 7.46
CA ALA A 58 11.85 5.78 8.56
C ALA A 58 13.26 5.18 8.62
N PHE A 59 13.83 5.13 9.83
CA PHE A 59 15.13 4.48 10.05
C PHE A 59 14.99 2.95 10.01
N GLN A 60 13.89 2.44 10.55
CA GLN A 60 13.54 1.02 10.59
C GLN A 60 12.05 0.83 10.28
N PRO A 61 11.63 -0.36 9.78
CA PRO A 61 10.23 -0.58 9.41
C PRO A 61 9.24 -0.44 10.58
N SER A 62 9.70 -0.60 11.82
CA SER A 62 8.90 -0.43 13.03
C SER A 62 8.51 1.01 13.32
N ASP A 63 9.17 2.00 12.71
CA ASP A 63 8.83 3.42 12.82
C ASP A 63 7.61 3.77 11.94
N LEU A 64 7.26 2.91 10.98
CA LEU A 64 6.08 3.08 10.15
C LEU A 64 4.79 2.71 10.93
N PRO A 65 3.63 3.31 10.59
CA PRO A 65 2.36 3.03 11.27
C PRO A 65 1.98 1.54 11.24
N ARG A 66 1.40 1.02 12.33
CA ARG A 66 0.98 -0.39 12.43
C ARG A 66 -0.33 -0.53 13.20
N GLY A 67 -1.10 -1.58 12.90
CA GLY A 67 -2.41 -1.80 13.51
C GLY A 67 -3.43 -0.71 13.17
N ALA A 68 -3.31 -0.14 11.97
CA ALA A 68 -4.08 1.02 11.54
C ALA A 68 -4.38 0.97 10.05
N ILE A 69 -5.52 1.53 9.65
CA ILE A 69 -5.90 1.79 8.26
C ILE A 69 -5.24 3.09 7.84
N LEU A 70 -4.59 3.12 6.68
CA LEU A 70 -3.76 4.25 6.25
C LEU A 70 -4.35 5.03 5.07
N CYS A 71 -4.99 4.31 4.15
CA CYS A 71 -5.57 4.89 2.95
C CYS A 71 -6.72 4.05 2.40
N LYS A 72 -7.45 4.65 1.46
CA LYS A 72 -8.40 4.01 0.58
C LYS A 72 -7.84 4.02 -0.84
N VAL A 73 -8.06 2.95 -1.58
CA VAL A 73 -7.85 2.85 -3.02
C VAL A 73 -9.10 2.24 -3.67
N ASP A 74 -9.23 2.32 -4.98
CA ASP A 74 -10.23 1.55 -5.73
C ASP A 74 -9.55 0.34 -6.37
N LEU A 75 -10.02 -0.87 -6.07
CA LEU A 75 -9.56 -2.08 -6.74
C LEU A 75 -10.27 -2.20 -8.08
N ILE A 76 -9.55 -1.98 -9.18
CA ILE A 76 -10.10 -1.94 -10.54
C ILE A 76 -9.75 -3.18 -11.38
N GLY A 77 -8.68 -3.89 -11.01
CA GLY A 77 -8.18 -5.03 -11.77
C GLY A 77 -7.57 -6.11 -10.90
N CYS A 78 -7.46 -7.31 -11.45
CA CYS A 78 -6.75 -8.43 -10.85
C CYS A 78 -6.23 -9.31 -11.99
N GLU A 79 -4.92 -9.29 -12.20
CA GLU A 79 -4.26 -9.97 -13.31
C GLU A 79 -3.30 -11.03 -12.81
N LYS A 80 -3.22 -12.15 -13.53
CA LYS A 80 -2.21 -13.16 -13.27
C LYS A 80 -0.85 -12.62 -13.70
N ILE A 81 0.17 -12.86 -12.88
CA ILE A 81 1.52 -12.41 -13.16
C ILE A 81 2.20 -13.39 -14.11
N PHE A 82 2.74 -12.85 -15.18
CA PHE A 82 3.58 -13.51 -16.18
C PHE A 82 4.90 -12.76 -16.34
N MET A 83 5.84 -13.32 -17.11
CA MET A 83 7.12 -12.67 -17.40
C MET A 83 6.93 -11.32 -18.11
N HIS A 84 5.99 -11.24 -19.05
CA HIS A 84 5.84 -10.10 -19.97
C HIS A 84 5.03 -8.93 -19.40
N ASN A 85 4.22 -9.14 -18.36
CA ASN A 85 3.36 -8.09 -17.78
C ASN A 85 3.84 -7.57 -16.43
N ARG A 86 5.08 -7.88 -16.03
CA ARG A 86 5.63 -7.32 -14.80
C ARG A 86 5.83 -5.81 -14.94
N PRO A 87 5.55 -5.03 -13.90
CA PRO A 87 5.86 -3.62 -13.92
C PRO A 87 7.38 -3.41 -13.92
N LYS A 88 7.78 -2.19 -14.25
CA LYS A 88 9.16 -1.69 -14.21
C LYS A 88 9.32 -0.68 -13.06
N GLY A 89 10.55 -0.21 -12.84
CA GLY A 89 10.85 0.85 -11.88
C GLY A 89 10.48 0.51 -10.44
N ALA A 90 10.09 1.54 -9.67
CA ALA A 90 9.77 1.41 -8.25
C ALA A 90 8.66 0.38 -7.97
N GLU A 91 7.64 0.32 -8.83
CA GLU A 91 6.52 -0.61 -8.68
C GLU A 91 7.00 -2.07 -8.68
N ARG A 92 8.04 -2.40 -9.46
CA ARG A 92 8.65 -3.75 -9.50
C ARG A 92 9.31 -4.15 -8.20
N ILE A 93 9.98 -3.20 -7.56
CA ILE A 93 10.69 -3.37 -6.28
C ILE A 93 9.67 -3.52 -5.14
N LEU A 94 8.55 -2.80 -5.24
CA LEU A 94 7.52 -2.75 -4.22
C LEU A 94 6.55 -3.95 -4.22
N GLY A 95 6.85 -5.08 -4.87
CA GLY A 95 5.97 -6.25 -4.85
C GLY A 95 6.61 -7.53 -5.35
N ASP A 96 5.98 -8.66 -5.01
CA ASP A 96 6.38 -9.97 -5.53
C ASP A 96 5.66 -10.27 -6.85
N TYR A 97 6.33 -9.94 -7.96
CA TYR A 97 5.87 -10.25 -9.32
C TYR A 97 6.44 -11.57 -9.86
N THR A 98 6.63 -12.56 -8.98
CA THR A 98 6.94 -13.92 -9.42
C THR A 98 5.75 -14.49 -10.21
N PRO A 99 5.99 -15.09 -11.40
CA PRO A 99 4.92 -15.70 -12.19
C PRO A 99 4.15 -16.76 -11.40
N GLY A 100 2.83 -16.78 -11.60
CA GLY A 100 1.92 -17.68 -10.87
C GLY A 100 1.09 -16.98 -9.79
N GLY A 101 1.59 -15.87 -9.24
CA GLY A 101 0.82 -14.97 -8.38
C GLY A 101 -0.16 -14.09 -9.16
N PHE A 102 -0.84 -13.20 -8.42
CA PHE A 102 -1.76 -12.20 -8.96
C PHE A 102 -1.35 -10.81 -8.51
N MET A 103 -1.46 -9.84 -9.40
CA MET A 103 -1.37 -8.42 -9.06
C MET A 103 -2.78 -7.81 -9.07
N TRP A 104 -3.11 -7.11 -8.00
CA TRP A 104 -4.37 -6.41 -7.79
C TRP A 104 -4.13 -4.95 -8.12
N ILE A 105 -4.76 -4.48 -9.20
CA ILE A 105 -4.51 -3.17 -9.79
C ILE A 105 -5.42 -2.16 -9.11
N THR A 106 -4.83 -1.09 -8.57
CA THR A 106 -5.57 -0.08 -7.81
C THR A 106 -5.36 1.35 -8.31
N GLU A 107 -6.39 2.18 -8.10
CA GLU A 107 -6.41 3.60 -8.47
C GLU A 107 -7.02 4.48 -7.37
N ASN A 108 -7.09 5.79 -7.62
CA ASN A 108 -7.77 6.78 -6.76
C ASN A 108 -7.37 6.71 -5.28
N MET A 109 -6.06 6.63 -5.03
CA MET A 109 -5.54 6.57 -3.68
C MET A 109 -5.83 7.85 -2.90
N ILE A 110 -6.50 7.70 -1.76
CA ILE A 110 -6.79 8.76 -0.79
C ILE A 110 -6.18 8.35 0.55
N SER A 111 -5.13 9.06 0.95
CA SER A 111 -4.49 8.89 2.25
C SER A 111 -5.17 9.76 3.30
N PHE A 112 -5.40 9.21 4.49
CA PHE A 112 -6.05 9.90 5.60
C PHE A 112 -5.34 9.67 6.94
N GLY A 113 -4.06 9.27 6.90
CA GLY A 113 -3.29 8.99 8.11
C GLY A 113 -3.77 7.73 8.85
N PRO A 114 -3.10 7.34 9.95
CA PRO A 114 -3.38 6.09 10.64
C PRO A 114 -4.66 6.16 11.47
N ILE A 115 -5.68 5.41 11.07
CA ILE A 115 -6.88 5.15 11.86
C ILE A 115 -6.71 3.79 12.55
N PRO A 116 -6.56 3.73 13.89
CA PRO A 116 -6.42 2.46 14.60
C PRO A 116 -7.59 1.52 14.30
N TYR A 117 -7.27 0.30 13.85
CA TYR A 117 -8.30 -0.71 13.54
C TYR A 117 -7.70 -2.11 13.65
N ARG A 118 -8.50 -3.09 14.06
CA ARG A 118 -8.04 -4.49 14.12
C ARG A 118 -8.09 -5.10 12.72
N GLY A 119 -6.92 -5.39 12.14
CA GLY A 119 -6.84 -6.13 10.88
C GLY A 119 -7.11 -7.63 11.02
N SER A 120 -7.38 -8.27 9.88
CA SER A 120 -7.60 -9.71 9.73
C SER A 120 -6.86 -10.27 8.51
N GLN A 121 -6.78 -11.60 8.42
CA GLN A 121 -6.34 -12.30 7.21
C GLN A 121 -7.45 -12.27 6.16
N GLY A 122 -7.06 -12.22 4.88
CA GLY A 122 -8.01 -12.09 3.77
C GLY A 122 -8.71 -10.72 3.74
N PHE A 123 -9.84 -10.66 3.05
CA PHE A 123 -10.73 -9.50 3.15
C PHE A 123 -11.41 -9.46 4.51
N PHE A 124 -11.61 -8.26 5.03
CA PHE A 124 -12.48 -8.01 6.18
C PHE A 124 -13.29 -6.74 5.94
N ASP A 125 -14.42 -6.64 6.63
CA ASP A 125 -15.31 -5.50 6.50
C ASP A 125 -15.05 -4.50 7.64
N VAL A 126 -15.07 -3.22 7.26
CA VAL A 126 -14.89 -2.06 8.13
C VAL A 126 -16.14 -1.19 8.02
N PRO A 127 -16.84 -0.88 9.12
CA PRO A 127 -17.96 0.04 9.11
C PRO A 127 -17.53 1.41 8.57
N GLU A 128 -18.36 2.04 7.73
CA GLU A 128 -18.04 3.39 7.22
C GLU A 128 -17.90 4.41 8.34
N SER A 129 -18.64 4.25 9.44
CA SER A 129 -18.51 5.08 10.65
C SER A 129 -17.12 5.00 11.29
N ALA A 130 -16.34 3.94 11.04
CA ALA A 130 -14.97 3.83 11.51
C ALA A 130 -13.98 4.60 10.63
N ILE A 131 -14.38 5.04 9.43
CA ILE A 131 -13.55 5.78 8.48
C ILE A 131 -14.16 7.15 8.26
N ASN A 132 -13.70 8.14 9.04
CA ASN A 132 -14.09 9.52 8.80
C ASN A 132 -13.19 10.13 7.71
N ILE A 133 -13.49 9.87 6.43
CA ILE A 133 -12.75 10.41 5.27
C ILE A 133 -12.80 11.95 5.17
N ASN A 134 -13.67 12.62 5.93
CA ASN A 134 -13.72 14.09 6.00
C ASN A 134 -12.61 14.68 6.87
N ILE A 135 -11.84 13.84 7.56
CA ILE A 135 -10.62 14.22 8.25
C ILE A 135 -9.47 13.75 7.37
N ALA A 136 -9.11 14.54 6.37
CA ALA A 136 -7.75 14.47 5.86
C ALA A 136 -6.88 15.04 6.99
N PRO A 137 -5.98 14.28 7.62
CA PRO A 137 -4.85 14.94 8.24
C PRO A 137 -4.08 15.57 7.08
N GLU A 138 -4.08 16.89 7.04
CA GLU A 138 -2.95 17.61 6.49
C GLU A 138 -1.72 17.00 7.15
N ASN A 139 -1.02 16.11 6.43
CA ASN A 139 0.31 15.69 6.84
C ASN A 139 1.28 16.42 5.89
N PRO A 140 1.76 17.62 6.29
CA PRO A 140 2.55 18.48 5.41
C PRO A 140 3.82 17.79 4.93
N LYS A 141 4.41 16.89 5.76
CA LYS A 141 5.62 16.15 5.41
C LYS A 141 5.43 15.20 4.23
N LEU A 142 4.30 14.47 4.18
CA LEU A 142 3.99 13.53 3.09
C LEU A 142 3.64 14.25 1.77
N LEU A 143 3.12 15.47 1.83
CA LEU A 143 2.76 16.28 0.66
C LEU A 143 3.99 16.93 0.01
N ILE A 144 4.96 17.38 0.81
CA ILE A 144 6.19 18.02 0.33
C ILE A 144 7.08 17.00 -0.40
N GLU A 145 7.21 15.77 0.09
CA GLU A 145 8.04 14.73 -0.53
C GLU A 145 7.42 14.08 -1.77
N LYS A 146 6.08 14.00 -1.85
CA LYS A 146 5.35 13.52 -3.04
C LYS A 146 5.77 14.27 -4.31
N LYS A 147 5.96 15.59 -4.24
CA LYS A 147 6.34 16.42 -5.38
C LYS A 147 7.77 16.17 -5.88
N THR A 148 8.71 15.88 -4.99
CA THR A 148 10.14 15.84 -5.34
C THR A 148 10.59 14.46 -5.87
N ARG A 149 9.98 13.36 -5.41
CA ARG A 149 10.38 11.99 -5.83
C ARG A 149 9.52 11.37 -6.94
N GLN A 150 8.27 11.80 -7.16
CA GLN A 150 7.49 11.35 -8.33
C GLN A 150 8.23 11.63 -9.65
N LEU A 151 8.99 12.73 -9.75
CA LEU A 151 9.78 13.06 -10.93
C LEU A 151 11.00 12.14 -11.15
N LYS A 152 11.46 11.41 -10.14
CA LYS A 152 12.63 10.51 -10.23
C LYS A 152 12.28 9.03 -10.39
N LEU A 153 11.11 8.60 -9.93
CA LEU A 153 10.68 7.20 -9.98
C LEU A 153 9.91 6.83 -11.26
N TRP A 154 9.50 7.84 -12.03
CA TRP A 154 8.67 7.72 -13.24
C TRP A 154 9.36 8.23 -14.52
N ASN A 155 10.63 8.65 -14.41
CA ASN A 155 11.57 8.82 -15.53
C ASN A 155 12.54 7.64 -15.56
#